data_AF-A0A497G4X7-F1
#
_entry.id   AF-A0A497G4X7-F1
#
_cell.length_a   1.000
_cell.length_b   1.000
_cell.length_c   1.000
_cell.angle_alpha   90.00
_cell.angle_beta   90.00
_cell.angle_gamma   90.00
#
_symmetry.space_group_name_H-M   'P 1'
#
loop_
_entity.id
_entity.type
_entity.pdbx_description
1 polymer ?
#
loop_
_entity_poly.entity_id
_entity_poly.type
_entity_poly.pdbx_seq_one_letter_code
_entity_poly.pdbx_strand_id
1 'polypeptide(L)' 'MVYRYTASRRVRTLEYAIRDIAVLARELERRGNRVLYLNIGDPLRYDFSPPPFLRRALAEAVEDGFNFYSPSE' A
#
# COMPACT_ATOMS: atom_id res chain seq x y z
N MET A 1 30.43 20.37 1.45
CA MET A 1 30.27 19.81 0.09
C MET A 1 28.97 19.01 0.07
N VAL A 2 27.97 19.44 -0.71
CA VAL A 2 26.66 18.76 -0.78
C VAL A 2 26.57 18.06 -2.12
N TYR A 3 26.49 16.72 -2.12
CA TYR A 3 26.31 15.95 -3.33
C TYR A 3 24.85 15.98 -3.78
N ARG A 4 24.62 16.28 -5.07
CA ARG A 4 23.29 16.24 -5.67
C ARG A 4 23.14 14.95 -6.46
N TYR A 5 22.33 14.03 -5.95
CA TYR A 5 21.99 12.80 -6.66
C TYR A 5 20.77 13.02 -7.54
N THR A 6 20.76 12.31 -8.67
CA THR A 6 19.65 12.35 -9.62
C THR A 6 19.09 10.96 -9.83
N ALA A 7 17.76 10.85 -9.86
CA ALA A 7 17.10 9.58 -10.16
C ALA A 7 17.41 9.13 -11.60
N SER A 8 17.39 7.81 -11.84
CA SER A 8 17.63 7.26 -13.17
C SER A 8 16.58 7.76 -14.17
N ARG A 9 16.96 7.82 -15.47
CA ARG A 9 16.06 8.33 -16.52
C ARG A 9 14.74 7.56 -16.58
N ARG A 10 14.77 6.23 -16.39
CA ARG A 10 13.57 5.37 -16.44
C ARG A 10 12.62 5.60 -15.26
N VAL A 11 13.15 5.87 -14.07
CA VAL A 11 12.33 6.13 -12.87
C VAL A 11 11.64 7.49 -12.95
N ARG A 12 12.31 8.49 -13.55
CA ARG A 12 11.78 9.85 -13.68
C ARG A 12 10.52 9.96 -14.55
N THR A 13 10.26 8.97 -15.39
CA THR A 13 9.10 8.95 -16.29
C THR A 13 7.98 8.03 -15.79
N LEU A 14 8.13 7.43 -14.60
CA LEU A 14 7.08 6.59 -14.01
C LEU A 14 6.01 7.48 -13.38
N GLU A 15 4.78 7.34 -13.85
CA GLU A 15 3.61 8.03 -13.33
C GLU A 15 2.56 7.02 -12.83
N TYR A 16 1.84 7.38 -11.76
CA TYR A 16 0.79 6.54 -11.19
C TYR A 16 -0.41 7.39 -10.74
N ALA A 17 -1.21 7.81 -11.72
CA ALA A 17 -2.29 8.79 -11.58
C ALA A 17 -3.28 8.53 -10.44
N ILE A 18 -3.53 7.26 -10.10
CA ILE A 18 -4.51 6.87 -9.07
C ILE A 18 -4.13 7.40 -7.68
N ARG A 19 -2.83 7.59 -7.38
CA ARG A 19 -2.37 8.06 -6.06
C ARG A 19 -2.11 9.57 -5.99
N ASP A 20 -2.03 10.26 -7.11
CA ASP A 20 -1.70 11.69 -7.14
C ASP A 20 -2.79 12.55 -6.49
N ILE A 21 -4.06 12.13 -6.63
CA ILE A 21 -5.21 12.84 -6.02
C ILE A 21 -5.24 12.75 -4.48
N ALA A 22 -4.48 11.82 -3.88
CA ALA A 22 -4.45 11.65 -2.43
C ALA A 22 -3.85 12.86 -1.70
N VAL A 23 -2.98 13.63 -2.38
CA VAL A 23 -2.40 14.86 -1.81
C VAL A 23 -3.49 15.92 -1.62
N LEU A 24 -4.29 16.14 -2.66
CA LEU A 24 -5.40 17.11 -2.64
C LEU A 24 -6.48 16.70 -1.62
N ALA A 25 -6.81 15.42 -1.56
CA ALA A 25 -7.75 14.88 -0.56
C ALA A 25 -7.31 15.21 0.88
N ARG A 26 -6.03 15.01 1.20
CA ARG A 26 -5.47 15.33 2.54
C ARG A 26 -5.53 16.83 2.85
N GLU A 27 -5.36 17.69 1.86
CA GLU A 27 -5.51 19.14 2.06
C GLU A 27 -6.95 19.53 2.39
N LEU A 28 -7.93 18.92 1.71
CA LEU A 28 -9.35 19.14 2.01
C LEU A 28 -9.71 18.66 3.41
N GLU A 29 -9.20 17.50 3.84
CA GLU A 29 -9.39 16.96 5.19
C GLU A 29 -8.82 17.88 6.27
N ARG A 30 -7.62 18.43 6.06
CA ARG A 30 -7.00 19.40 6.99
C ARG A 30 -7.83 20.68 7.17
N ARG A 31 -8.62 21.04 6.15
CA ARG A 31 -9.57 22.16 6.21
C ARG A 31 -10.91 21.78 6.86
N GLY A 32 -11.04 20.55 7.38
CA GLY A 32 -12.24 20.06 8.05
C GLY A 32 -13.27 19.43 7.12
N ASN A 33 -12.97 19.24 5.83
CA ASN A 33 -13.90 18.63 4.89
C ASN A 33 -13.89 17.11 5.05
N ARG A 34 -15.07 16.49 4.97
CA ARG A 34 -15.17 15.04 4.84
C ARG A 34 -14.90 14.64 3.39
N VAL A 35 -13.87 13.84 3.17
CA VAL A 35 -13.58 13.24 1.86
C VAL A 35 -14.07 11.78 1.84
N LEU A 36 -14.78 11.41 0.79
CA LEU A 36 -15.14 10.02 0.51
C LEU A 36 -14.15 9.46 -0.48
N TYR A 37 -13.32 8.52 -0.04
CA TYR A 37 -12.35 7.85 -0.89
C TYR A 37 -13.05 6.76 -1.69
N LEU A 38 -13.28 6.98 -2.98
CA LEU A 38 -13.79 5.98 -3.92
C LEU A 38 -12.76 5.65 -5.02
N ASN A 39 -11.49 5.95 -4.74
CA ASN A 39 -10.40 5.89 -5.71
C ASN A 39 -9.48 4.67 -5.53
N ILE A 40 -9.48 4.01 -4.37
CA ILE A 40 -8.65 2.83 -4.09
C ILE A 40 -9.56 1.64 -3.80
N GLY A 41 -9.44 0.59 -4.60
CA GLY A 41 -10.12 -0.69 -4.41
C GLY A 41 -9.44 -1.56 -3.35
N ASP A 42 -9.22 -1.02 -2.15
CA ASP A 42 -8.72 -1.78 -1.00
C ASP A 42 -9.90 -2.20 -0.12
N PRO A 43 -10.42 -3.42 -0.28
CA PRO A 43 -11.63 -3.86 0.40
C PRO A 43 -11.46 -3.95 1.93
N LEU A 44 -10.23 -4.14 2.43
CA LEU A 44 -9.95 -4.22 3.87
C LEU A 44 -10.13 -2.87 4.58
N ARG A 45 -10.15 -1.75 3.85
CA ARG A 45 -10.48 -0.43 4.44
C ARG A 45 -11.98 -0.24 4.68
N TYR A 46 -12.80 -1.18 4.21
CA TYR A 46 -14.24 -1.14 4.30
C TYR A 46 -14.74 -2.35 5.10
N ASP A 47 -15.72 -3.06 4.57
CA ASP A 47 -16.50 -4.10 5.23
C ASP A 47 -16.04 -5.52 4.89
N PHE A 48 -14.90 -5.67 4.21
CA PHE A 48 -14.34 -6.97 3.88
C PHE A 48 -13.25 -7.38 4.86
N SER A 49 -13.17 -8.67 5.11
CA SER A 49 -12.11 -9.29 5.90
C SER A 49 -11.71 -10.62 5.28
N PRO A 50 -10.41 -11.00 5.34
CA PRO A 50 -9.99 -12.34 4.94
C PRO A 50 -10.76 -13.39 5.75
N PRO A 51 -11.24 -14.48 5.15
CA PRO A 51 -12.01 -15.51 5.85
C PRO A 51 -11.21 -16.16 7.00
N PRO A 52 -11.87 -16.68 8.05
CA PRO A 52 -11.18 -17.20 9.24
C PRO A 52 -10.16 -18.30 8.96
N PHE A 53 -10.42 -19.18 8.00
CA PHE A 53 -9.50 -20.28 7.68
C PHE A 53 -8.16 -19.78 7.12
N LEU A 54 -8.15 -18.71 6.31
CA LEU A 54 -6.91 -18.12 5.81
C LEU A 54 -6.10 -17.48 6.93
N ARG A 55 -6.77 -16.76 7.85
CA ARG A 55 -6.10 -16.13 8.98
C ARG A 55 -5.47 -17.16 9.92
N ARG A 56 -6.16 -18.30 10.15
CA ARG A 56 -5.63 -19.41 10.94
C ARG A 56 -4.42 -20.06 10.28
N ALA A 57 -4.54 -20.41 8.99
CA ALA A 57 -3.42 -21.00 8.25
C ALA A 57 -2.18 -20.10 8.23
N LEU A 58 -2.36 -18.77 8.10
CA LEU A 58 -1.25 -17.82 8.21
C LEU A 58 -0.61 -17.83 9.61
N ALA A 59 -1.43 -17.84 10.66
CA ALA A 59 -0.92 -17.87 12.04
C ALA A 59 -0.16 -19.17 12.33
N GLU A 60 -0.73 -20.32 11.96
CA GLU A 60 -0.12 -21.64 12.09
C GLU A 60 1.23 -21.70 11.36
N ALA A 61 1.32 -21.21 10.12
CA ALA A 61 2.57 -21.19 9.37
C ALA A 61 3.69 -20.41 10.07
N VAL A 62 3.35 -19.29 10.72
CA VAL A 62 4.33 -18.47 11.47
C VAL A 62 4.81 -19.21 12.71
N GLU A 63 3.90 -19.80 13.48
CA GLU A 63 4.20 -20.56 14.71
C GLU A 63 5.03 -21.82 14.41
N ASP A 64 4.72 -22.52 13.32
CA ASP A 64 5.43 -23.72 12.88
C ASP A 64 6.80 -23.42 12.23
N GLY A 65 7.20 -22.13 12.16
CA GLY A 65 8.53 -21.72 11.71
C GLY A 65 8.72 -21.64 10.20
N PHE A 66 7.65 -21.58 9.41
CA PHE A 66 7.68 -21.38 7.95
C PHE A 66 8.02 -19.93 7.55
N ASN A 67 9.08 -19.37 8.14
CA ASN A 67 9.49 -17.97 8.00
C ASN A 67 10.76 -17.78 7.14
N PHE A 68 11.19 -18.83 6.44
CA PHE A 68 12.37 -18.80 5.58
C PHE A 68 12.04 -18.30 4.17
N TYR A 69 13.08 -17.92 3.41
CA TYR A 69 12.91 -17.55 2.00
C TYR A 69 12.33 -18.73 1.21
N SER A 70 11.28 -18.47 0.44
CA SER A 70 10.74 -19.45 -0.50
C SER A 70 11.72 -19.66 -1.66
N PRO A 71 11.67 -20.83 -2.32
CA PRO A 71 12.33 -21.02 -3.62
C PRO A 71 11.95 -19.92 -4.61
N SER A 72 12.90 -19.50 -5.44
CA SER A 72 12.73 -18.43 -6.41
C SER A 72 12.49 -18.91 -7.84
N GLU A 73 12.43 -20.22 -8.04
CA GLU A 73 12.19 -20.87 -9.34
C GLU A 73 10.73 -20.71 -9.81
#